data_AF-A0A0M8T8S6-F1
#
_entry.id   AF-A0A0M8T8S6-F1
#
_cell.length_a   1.000
_cell.length_b   1.000
_cell.length_c   1.000
_cell.angle_alpha   90.00
_cell.angle_beta   90.00
_cell.angle_gamma   90.00
#
_symmetry.space_group_name_H-M   'P 1'
#
loop_
_entity.id
_entity.type
_entity.pdbx_description
1 polymer ?
#
loop_
_entity_poly.entity_id
_entity_poly.type
_entity_poly.pdbx_seq_one_letter_code
_entity_poly.pdbx_strand_id
1 'polypeptide(L)' 'MAALLRDAARSLAPSGRLALSYRDLTRPLSYPKLRIGPAWLMERCRDAGLHAEHTGDGPRGLHVLTATKS' A
#
# COMPACT_ATOMS: atom_id res chain seq x y z
N MET A 1 -6.87 -8.70 1.43
CA MET A 1 -6.26 -7.37 1.17
C MET A 1 -7.21 -6.43 0.45
N ALA A 2 -7.87 -6.84 -0.65
CA ALA A 2 -8.78 -5.95 -1.40
C ALA A 2 -9.93 -5.35 -0.56
N ALA A 3 -10.46 -6.09 0.43
CA ALA A 3 -11.47 -5.55 1.35
C ALA A 3 -10.95 -4.36 2.17
N LEU A 4 -9.79 -4.52 2.82
CA LEU A 4 -9.15 -3.47 3.63
C LEU A 4 -8.95 -2.16 2.86
N LEU A 5 -8.40 -2.23 1.63
CA LEU A 5 -8.17 -1.03 0.82
C LEU A 5 -9.46 -0.35 0.40
N ARG A 6 -10.50 -1.13 0.09
CA ARG A 6 -11.84 -0.60 -0.23
C ARG A 6 -12.51 0.05 0.97
N ASP A 7 -12.39 -0.53 2.15
CA ASP A 7 -12.96 0.02 3.38
C ASP A 7 -12.23 1.31 3.79
N ALA A 8 -10.90 1.35 3.64
CA ALA A 8 -10.12 2.56 3.81
C ALA A 8 -10.57 3.65 2.81
N ALA A 9 -10.68 3.32 1.52
CA ALA A 9 -11.14 4.26 0.50
C ALA A 9 -12.57 4.77 0.78
N ARG A 10 -13.48 3.92 1.25
CA ARG A 10 -14.84 4.33 1.66
C ARG A 10 -14.84 5.32 2.82
N SER A 11 -13.90 5.19 3.74
CA SER A 11 -13.80 6.01 4.95
C SER A 11 -13.14 7.38 4.71
N LEU A 12 -12.40 7.54 3.61
CA LEU A 12 -11.77 8.82 3.25
C LEU A 12 -12.77 9.79 2.63
N ALA A 13 -12.68 11.06 3.01
CA ALA A 13 -13.30 12.17 2.28
C ALA A 13 -12.65 12.31 0.88
N PRO A 14 -13.30 12.99 -0.09
CA PRO A 14 -12.65 13.36 -1.35
C PRO A 14 -11.31 14.06 -1.10
N SER A 15 -10.27 13.71 -1.87
CA SER A 15 -8.88 14.15 -1.67
C SER A 15 -8.23 13.71 -0.34
N GLY A 16 -8.87 12.82 0.43
CA GLY A 16 -8.30 12.20 1.61
C GLY A 16 -7.10 11.30 1.26
N ARG A 17 -6.13 11.19 2.17
CA ARG A 17 -4.88 10.46 1.96
C ARG A 17 -4.79 9.22 2.84
N LEU A 18 -4.39 8.10 2.25
CA LEU A 18 -4.00 6.85 2.91
C LEU A 18 -2.48 6.75 2.91
N ALA A 19 -1.89 6.42 4.07
CA ALA A 19 -0.49 6.05 4.19
C ALA A 19 -0.37 4.58 4.58
N LEU A 20 0.35 3.79 3.78
CA LEU A 20 0.65 2.39 4.03
C LEU A 20 2.15 2.25 4.29
N SER A 21 2.51 1.59 5.39
CA SER A 21 3.89 1.18 5.66
C SER A 21 3.96 -0.35 5.69
N TYR A 22 4.92 -0.91 4.96
CA TYR A 22 5.10 -2.36 4.86
C TYR A 22 6.56 -2.70 4.61
N ARG A 23 6.95 -3.95 4.86
CA ARG A 23 8.27 -4.42 4.46
C ARG A 23 8.14 -5.14 3.12
N ASP A 24 8.98 -4.77 2.17
CA ASP A 24 9.09 -5.54 0.93
C ASP A 24 9.82 -6.84 1.26
N LEU A 25 9.06 -7.93 1.22
CA LEU A 25 9.51 -9.30 1.49
C LEU A 25 9.57 -10.14 0.23
N THR A 26 9.64 -9.50 -0.95
CA THR A 26 9.95 -10.20 -2.21
C THR A 26 11.35 -10.82 -2.18
N ARG A 27 12.23 -10.38 -1.27
CA ARG A 27 13.50 -11.06 -0.98
C ARG A 27 13.28 -12.36 -0.17
N PRO A 28 14.12 -13.39 -0.38
CA PRO A 28 14.01 -14.66 0.34
C PRO A 28 14.08 -14.46 1.85
N LEU A 29 13.18 -15.14 2.56
CA LEU A 29 13.17 -15.24 4.02
C LEU A 29 13.07 -16.72 4.39
N SER A 30 13.67 -17.09 5.50
CA SER A 30 13.69 -18.46 6.04
C SER A 30 12.34 -18.96 6.56
N TYR A 31 11.27 -18.15 6.47
CA TYR A 31 9.95 -18.49 6.99
C TYR A 31 8.82 -17.84 6.15
N PRO A 32 7.61 -18.42 6.14
CA PRO A 32 6.49 -17.90 5.36
C PRO A 32 5.96 -16.60 5.97
N LYS A 33 6.10 -15.51 5.20
CA LYS A 33 5.44 -14.22 5.46
C LYS A 33 4.69 -13.79 4.20
N LEU A 34 3.62 -13.02 4.40
CA LEU A 34 2.91 -12.39 3.29
C LEU A 34 3.87 -11.47 2.54
N ARG A 35 4.04 -11.73 1.24
CA ARG A 35 4.91 -10.95 0.35
C ARG A 35 4.07 -9.97 -0.42
N ILE A 36 4.32 -8.69 -0.20
CA ILE A 36 3.63 -7.59 -0.84
C ILE A 36 4.70 -6.83 -1.63
N GLY A 37 4.71 -7.03 -2.94
CA GLY A 37 5.58 -6.26 -3.82
C GLY A 37 5.03 -4.84 -4.03
N PRO A 38 5.88 -3.81 -4.18
CA PRO A 38 5.43 -2.44 -4.37
C PRO A 38 4.47 -2.26 -5.55
N ALA A 39 4.81 -2.82 -6.72
CA ALA A 39 3.98 -2.73 -7.92
C ALA A 39 2.59 -3.37 -7.72
N TRP A 40 2.56 -4.55 -7.08
CA TRP A 40 1.30 -5.22 -6.76
C TRP A 40 0.44 -4.39 -5.81
N LEU A 41 1.04 -3.76 -4.80
CA LEU A 41 0.29 -2.93 -3.85
C LEU A 41 -0.29 -1.68 -4.52
N MET A 42 0.48 -1.03 -5.39
CA MET A 42 0.00 0.11 -6.18
C MET A 42 -1.19 -0.26 -7.06
N GLU A 43 -1.14 -1.43 -7.70
CA GLU A 43 -2.25 -1.96 -8.50
C GLU A 43 -3.50 -2.18 -7.64
N ARG A 44 -3.34 -2.79 -6.46
CA ARG A 44 -4.47 -3.01 -5.53
C ARG A 44 -5.05 -1.70 -4.97
N CYS A 45 -4.24 -0.65 -4.81
CA CYS A 45 -4.73 0.69 -4.49
C CYS A 45 -5.59 1.26 -5.63
N ARG A 46 -5.11 1.13 -6.88
CA ARG A 46 -5.87 1.57 -8.06
C ARG A 46 -7.21 0.85 -8.18
N ASP A 47 -7.23 -0.48 -7.99
CA ASP A 47 -8.45 -1.29 -7.98
C ASP A 47 -9.45 -0.85 -6.89
N ALA A 48 -8.96 -0.21 -5.83
CA ALA A 48 -9.78 0.31 -4.73
C ALA A 48 -10.20 1.78 -4.91
N GLY A 49 -9.88 2.42 -6.04
CA GLY A 49 -10.16 3.84 -6.28
C GLY A 49 -9.20 4.81 -5.60
N LEU A 50 -7.98 4.34 -5.30
CA LEU A 50 -6.91 5.15 -4.70
C LEU A 50 -5.79 5.37 -5.73
N HIS A 51 -5.36 6.62 -5.89
CA HIS A 51 -4.22 6.99 -6.73
C HIS A 51 -2.94 6.95 -5.91
N ALA A 52 -2.03 6.02 -6.22
CA ALA A 52 -0.72 5.92 -5.59
C ALA A 52 0.18 7.09 -6.03
N GLU A 53 0.64 7.91 -5.08
CA GLU A 53 1.38 9.15 -5.35
C GLU A 53 2.88 9.05 -5.02
N HIS A 54 3.25 8.40 -3.93
CA HIS A 54 4.64 8.35 -3.49
C HIS A 54 5.01 6.99 -2.94
N THR A 55 6.07 6.39 -3.48
CA THR A 55 6.74 5.22 -2.94
C THR A 55 8.15 5.60 -2.53
N GLY A 56 8.50 5.38 -1.26
CA GLY A 56 9.84 5.66 -0.76
C GLY A 56 10.29 4.64 0.29
N ASP A 57 11.60 4.55 0.49
CA ASP A 57 12.17 3.83 1.62
C ASP A 57 12.02 4.67 2.89
N GLY A 58 11.14 4.22 3.77
CA GLY A 58 11.03 4.69 5.14
C GLY A 58 12.11 4.09 6.05
N PRO A 59 12.23 4.60 7.29
CA PRO A 59 13.24 4.16 8.23
C PRO A 59 13.18 2.64 8.48
N ARG A 60 14.34 2.03 8.71
CA ARG A 60 14.51 0.60 9.05
C ARG A 60 14.06 -0.38 7.94
N GLY A 61 14.09 0.07 6.69
CA GLY A 61 13.78 -0.74 5.50
C GLY A 61 12.28 -1.07 5.38
N LEU A 62 11.43 -0.13 5.78
CA LEU A 62 9.99 -0.17 5.48
C LEU A 62 9.75 0.62 4.20
N HIS A 63 8.97 0.11 3.28
CA HIS A 63 8.43 0.90 2.19
C HIS A 63 7.22 1.67 2.66
N VAL A 64 7.16 2.93 2.28
CA VAL A 64 6.00 3.80 2.50
C VAL A 64 5.36 4.06 1.14
N LEU A 65 4.05 3.81 1.07
CA LEU A 65 3.20 4.16 -0.05
C LEU A 65 2.15 5.18 0.43
N THR A 66 2.09 6.35 -0.19
CA THR A 66 0.96 7.27 -0.02
C THR A 66 0.02 7.17 -1.21
N ALA A 67 -1.27 7.14 -0.94
CA ALA A 67 -2.30 7.16 -1.97
C ALA A 67 -3.42 8.14 -1.62
N THR A 68 -4.00 8.79 -2.63
CA THR A 68 -5.11 9.74 -2.47
C THR A 68 -6.40 9.14 -3.02
N LYS A 69 -7.51 9.47 -2.37
CA LYS A 69 -8.84 9.16 -2.89
C LYS A 69 -9.18 10.13 -4.02
N SER A 70 -9.43 9.55 -5.20
CA SER A 70 -10.02 10.27 -6.34
C SER A 70 -11.49 10.61 -6.08
#